data_AF-A0A933QPA9-F1
#
_entry.id   AF-A0A933QPA9-F1
#
_cell.length_a   1.000
_cell.length_b   1.000
_cell.length_c   1.000
_cell.angle_alpha   90.00
_cell.angle_beta   90.00
_cell.angle_gamma   90.00
#
_symmetry.space_group_name_H-M   'P 1'
#
loop_
_entity.id
_entity.type
_entity.pdbx_description
1 polymer ?
#
loop_
_entity_poly.entity_id
_entity_poly.type
_entity_poly.pdbx_seq_one_letter_code
_entity_poly.pdbx_strand_id
1 'polypeptide(L)'
;MTNSPPSNQAPSSSGGIDVSGGAVNAGRDVVGRDVVNVSSGFSSRAVIALVAVVGFIVFFATACSLATGIVIGGAAVTAFNRPVESTQAAAESMTTKLRALNSLRSGQAFRLSFTETEISSFTRFVAGPSLGLNDARVRLLDQPGQFALRGEWTEMGHLPVIATFQLTSGDQPLRLENAAVQVLPLGDSFGWVLVTPFAQPLADRVNNLFQNARFNQVQLQTNPRGWIVTGTIK
;
A
#
# COMPACT_ATOMS: atom_id res chain seq x y z
N MET A 1 40.16 -31.08 41.90
CA MET A 1 39.34 -31.90 42.81
C MET A 1 37.97 -32.04 42.17
N THR A 2 37.75 -33.22 41.60
CA THR A 2 36.59 -33.66 40.83
C THR A 2 35.54 -34.27 41.76
N ASN A 3 34.27 -33.88 41.64
CA ASN A 3 33.13 -34.58 42.24
C ASN A 3 31.91 -34.50 41.31
N SER A 4 31.65 -35.60 40.59
CA SER A 4 30.34 -36.00 40.04
C SER A 4 29.66 -36.90 41.08
N PRO A 5 28.32 -36.87 41.27
CA PRO A 5 27.42 -37.89 40.66
C PRO A 5 25.92 -37.45 40.56
N PRO A 6 24.93 -38.33 40.29
CA PRO A 6 24.83 -39.36 39.26
C PRO A 6 23.67 -39.11 38.27
N SER A 7 23.80 -39.80 37.13
CA SER A 7 22.85 -39.98 36.04
C SER A 7 21.59 -40.76 36.44
N ASN A 8 20.40 -40.23 36.13
CA ASN A 8 19.14 -40.96 36.21
C ASN A 8 18.72 -41.40 34.79
N GLN A 9 18.93 -42.69 34.50
CA GLN A 9 18.44 -43.36 33.29
C GLN A 9 16.97 -43.71 33.48
N ALA A 10 16.10 -43.23 32.58
CA ALA A 10 14.74 -43.73 32.45
C ALA A 10 14.74 -44.95 31.51
N PRO A 11 14.05 -46.06 31.85
CA PRO A 11 14.03 -47.25 31.03
C PRO A 11 13.15 -47.08 29.78
N SER A 12 13.75 -47.39 28.64
CA SER A 12 13.13 -47.58 27.33
C SER A 12 12.26 -48.84 27.34
N SER A 13 10.93 -48.66 27.39
CA SER A 13 9.96 -49.75 27.21
C SER A 13 9.73 -50.01 25.71
N SER A 14 10.52 -50.93 25.19
CA SER A 14 10.34 -51.62 23.91
C SER A 14 8.99 -52.35 23.87
N GLY A 15 8.14 -51.98 22.93
CA GLY A 15 6.87 -52.65 22.64
C GLY A 15 6.77 -53.01 21.15
N GLY A 16 7.80 -53.68 20.61
CA GLY A 16 7.72 -54.33 19.31
C GLY A 16 7.17 -55.75 19.47
N ILE A 17 6.05 -56.05 18.81
CA ILE A 17 5.50 -57.41 18.75
C ILE A 17 6.14 -58.14 17.58
N ASP A 18 6.87 -59.21 17.90
CA ASP A 18 7.44 -60.16 16.95
C ASP A 18 6.37 -61.23 16.64
N VAL A 19 5.99 -61.38 15.37
CA VAL A 19 5.01 -62.38 14.93
C VAL A 19 5.73 -63.48 14.17
N SER A 20 6.04 -64.57 14.86
CA SER A 20 6.51 -65.82 14.25
C SER A 20 5.38 -66.86 14.24
N GLY A 21 5.31 -67.59 13.13
CA GLY A 21 4.16 -68.42 12.75
C GLY A 21 3.87 -69.61 13.67
N GLY A 22 2.57 -69.88 13.83
CA GLY A 22 2.05 -71.09 14.44
C GLY A 22 0.52 -70.98 14.57
N ALA A 23 -0.20 -71.98 14.07
CA ALA A 23 -1.65 -71.98 13.95
C ALA A 23 -2.38 -71.63 15.27
N VAL A 24 -3.10 -70.52 15.26
CA VAL A 24 -3.95 -70.07 16.38
C VAL A 24 -5.38 -70.53 16.14
N ASN A 25 -5.84 -71.49 16.95
CA ASN A 25 -7.25 -71.86 17.04
C ASN A 25 -8.05 -70.67 17.57
N ALA A 26 -8.83 -70.03 16.70
CA ALA A 26 -9.74 -68.96 17.06
C ALA A 26 -10.97 -69.54 17.79
N GLY A 27 -10.90 -69.56 19.11
CA GLY A 27 -11.97 -70.04 19.98
C GLY A 27 -12.13 -69.17 21.22
N ARG A 28 -12.56 -67.91 21.06
CA ARG A 28 -13.45 -67.17 21.99
C ARG A 28 -13.57 -65.71 21.58
N ASP A 29 -14.77 -65.36 21.15
CA ASP A 29 -15.55 -64.25 21.70
C ASP A 29 -14.86 -62.88 21.84
N VAL A 30 -14.95 -62.09 20.77
CA VAL A 30 -15.09 -60.63 20.88
C VAL A 30 -16.37 -60.23 20.13
N VAL A 31 -17.46 -60.21 20.88
CA VAL A 31 -18.74 -59.58 20.51
C VAL A 31 -18.54 -58.09 20.18
N GLY A 32 -19.18 -57.65 19.10
CA GLY A 32 -19.48 -56.24 18.80
C GLY A 32 -18.28 -55.46 18.26
N ARG A 33 -18.01 -55.39 16.96
CA ARG A 33 -18.90 -54.84 15.91
C ARG A 33 -19.61 -53.56 16.36
N ASP A 34 -18.84 -52.51 16.61
CA ASP A 34 -19.20 -51.19 16.10
C ASP A 34 -17.94 -50.32 15.94
N VAL A 35 -17.20 -50.54 14.85
CA VAL A 35 -16.34 -49.48 14.33
C VAL A 35 -17.30 -48.54 13.62
N VAL A 36 -17.90 -47.62 14.38
CA VAL A 36 -18.61 -46.49 13.78
C VAL A 36 -17.54 -45.70 13.06
N ASN A 37 -17.37 -46.01 11.78
CA ASN A 37 -16.68 -45.14 10.86
C ASN A 37 -17.58 -43.91 10.78
N VAL A 38 -17.36 -42.94 11.66
CA VAL A 38 -17.99 -41.62 11.58
C VAL A 38 -17.31 -40.92 10.40
N SER A 39 -17.58 -41.44 9.21
CA SER A 39 -17.66 -40.61 8.02
C SER A 39 -18.88 -39.74 8.26
N SER A 40 -18.70 -38.68 9.04
CA SER A 40 -19.49 -37.47 8.91
C SER A 40 -19.16 -36.87 7.54
N GLY A 41 -19.46 -37.64 6.49
CA GLY A 41 -19.44 -37.19 5.12
C GLY A 41 -20.52 -36.14 5.06
N PHE A 42 -20.10 -34.88 5.05
CA PHE A 42 -21.00 -33.79 4.78
C PHE A 42 -21.82 -34.18 3.55
N SER A 43 -23.15 -34.20 3.70
CA SER A 43 -24.05 -34.46 2.59
C SER A 43 -23.60 -33.62 1.40
N SER A 44 -23.50 -34.18 0.20
CA SER A 44 -23.06 -33.43 -0.99
C SER A 44 -23.88 -32.15 -1.17
N ARG A 45 -25.14 -32.14 -0.71
CA ARG A 45 -25.99 -30.95 -0.68
C ARG A 45 -25.50 -29.88 0.30
N ALA A 46 -24.99 -30.27 1.47
CA ALA A 46 -24.42 -29.34 2.45
C ALA A 46 -23.11 -28.72 1.95
N VAL A 47 -22.27 -29.49 1.26
CA VAL A 47 -21.03 -28.97 0.65
C VAL A 47 -21.35 -28.00 -0.49
N ILE A 48 -22.30 -28.34 -1.37
CA ILE A 48 -22.73 -27.45 -2.46
C ILE A 48 -23.35 -26.17 -1.90
N ALA A 49 -24.20 -26.28 -0.87
CA ALA A 49 -24.80 -25.11 -0.22
C ALA A 49 -23.74 -24.22 0.44
N LEU A 50 -22.75 -24.80 1.11
CA LEU A 50 -21.64 -24.05 1.71
C LEU A 50 -20.82 -23.32 0.64
N VAL A 51 -20.44 -24.02 -0.44
CA VAL A 51 -19.66 -23.42 -1.54
C VAL A 51 -20.46 -22.31 -2.22
N ALA A 52 -21.76 -22.49 -2.44
CA ALA A 52 -22.63 -21.47 -3.02
C ALA A 52 -22.75 -20.24 -2.11
N VAL A 53 -22.90 -20.43 -0.78
CA VAL A 53 -22.98 -19.33 0.19
C VAL A 53 -21.65 -18.59 0.29
N VAL A 54 -20.53 -19.29 0.39
CA VAL A 54 -19.20 -18.68 0.43
C VAL A 54 -18.92 -17.94 -0.88
N GLY A 55 -19.23 -18.54 -2.03
CA GLY A 55 -19.11 -17.91 -3.34
C GLY A 55 -19.99 -16.65 -3.46
N PHE A 56 -21.22 -16.71 -2.95
CA PHE A 56 -22.12 -15.57 -2.92
C PHE A 56 -21.61 -14.46 -2.00
N ILE A 57 -21.10 -14.78 -0.81
CA ILE A 57 -20.51 -13.80 0.12
C ILE A 57 -19.28 -13.14 -0.50
N VAL A 58 -18.38 -13.90 -1.13
CA VAL A 58 -17.19 -13.34 -1.80
C VAL A 58 -17.60 -12.47 -2.98
N PHE A 59 -18.56 -12.92 -3.81
CA PHE A 59 -19.10 -12.14 -4.92
C PHE A 59 -19.80 -10.87 -4.43
N PHE A 60 -20.57 -10.92 -3.35
CA PHE A 60 -21.25 -9.75 -2.80
C PHE A 60 -20.28 -8.79 -2.12
N ALA A 61 -19.26 -9.29 -1.42
CA ALA A 61 -18.22 -8.45 -0.83
C ALA A 61 -17.37 -7.75 -1.91
N THR A 62 -17.06 -8.44 -3.02
CA THR A 62 -16.39 -7.82 -4.18
C THR A 62 -17.32 -6.91 -4.99
N ALA A 63 -18.58 -7.28 -5.18
CA ALA A 63 -19.56 -6.43 -5.86
C ALA A 63 -19.90 -5.18 -5.04
N CYS A 64 -19.94 -5.27 -3.70
CA CYS A 64 -20.13 -4.12 -2.82
C CYS A 64 -18.89 -3.22 -2.84
N SER A 65 -17.66 -3.74 -2.86
CA SER A 65 -16.47 -2.90 -3.02
C SER A 65 -16.37 -2.26 -4.42
N LEU A 66 -16.96 -2.88 -5.44
CA LEU A 66 -17.18 -2.30 -6.77
C LEU A 66 -18.32 -1.26 -6.81
N ALA A 67 -19.38 -1.44 -5.99
CA ALA A 67 -20.56 -0.57 -5.95
C ALA A 67 -20.40 0.67 -5.05
N THR A 68 -19.64 0.59 -3.95
CA THR A 68 -18.95 1.77 -3.38
C THR A 68 -17.74 2.09 -4.25
N GLY A 69 -17.99 2.23 -5.55
CA GLY A 69 -16.98 2.44 -6.56
C GLY A 69 -16.13 3.62 -6.15
N ILE A 70 -14.90 3.33 -5.73
CA ILE A 70 -13.68 4.06 -6.03
C ILE A 70 -13.95 5.56 -6.29
N VAL A 71 -14.49 6.27 -5.29
CA VAL A 71 -14.45 7.74 -5.26
C VAL A 71 -13.00 8.20 -5.02
N ILE A 72 -12.15 7.25 -4.64
CA ILE A 72 -10.70 7.35 -4.55
C ILE A 72 -10.13 7.48 -5.97
N GLY A 73 -10.12 8.71 -6.47
CA GLY A 73 -9.49 9.03 -7.74
C GLY A 73 -10.32 9.90 -8.66
N GLY A 74 -11.63 10.12 -8.42
CA GLY A 74 -12.42 10.99 -9.30
C GLY A 74 -11.79 12.38 -9.44
N ALA A 75 -11.53 13.04 -8.30
CA ALA A 75 -10.86 14.34 -8.29
C ALA A 75 -9.42 14.28 -8.85
N ALA A 76 -8.67 13.22 -8.58
CA ALA A 76 -7.30 13.06 -9.06
C ALA A 76 -7.24 12.84 -10.58
N VAL A 77 -8.04 11.92 -11.12
CA VAL A 77 -8.18 11.62 -12.55
C VAL A 77 -8.67 12.85 -13.29
N THR A 78 -9.72 13.53 -12.81
CA THR A 78 -10.18 14.79 -13.40
C THR A 78 -9.09 15.86 -13.36
N ALA A 79 -8.29 15.92 -12.29
CA ALA A 79 -7.18 16.85 -12.21
C ALA A 79 -6.07 16.58 -13.24
N PHE A 80 -5.81 15.31 -13.57
CA PHE A 80 -4.83 14.92 -14.60
C PHE A 80 -5.34 15.18 -16.03
N ASN A 81 -6.64 15.26 -16.26
CA ASN A 81 -7.22 15.62 -17.57
C ASN A 81 -7.01 17.10 -17.92
N ARG A 82 -6.62 17.96 -16.97
CA ARG A 82 -6.34 19.37 -17.26
C ARG A 82 -5.00 19.52 -17.99
N PRO A 83 -4.89 20.35 -19.03
CA PRO A 83 -3.60 20.62 -19.66
C PRO A 83 -2.69 21.39 -18.69
N VAL A 84 -1.54 20.81 -18.35
CA VAL A 84 -0.41 21.53 -17.73
C VAL A 84 0.84 21.14 -18.48
N GLU A 85 1.46 22.13 -19.08
CA GLU A 85 2.71 21.96 -19.79
C GLU A 85 3.83 21.70 -18.78
N SER A 86 4.59 20.62 -18.94
CA SER A 86 5.76 20.36 -18.11
C SER A 86 7.01 20.74 -18.88
N THR A 87 7.75 21.74 -18.41
CA THR A 87 8.92 22.29 -19.09
C THR A 87 10.16 22.27 -18.19
N GLN A 88 11.35 22.15 -18.78
CA GLN A 88 12.60 22.15 -18.01
C GLN A 88 12.83 23.47 -17.27
N ALA A 89 12.51 24.61 -17.90
CA ALA A 89 12.61 25.92 -17.28
C ALA A 89 11.74 26.06 -15.99
N ALA A 90 10.53 25.50 -16.00
CA ALA A 90 9.67 25.49 -14.82
C ALA A 90 10.22 24.59 -13.69
N ALA A 91 10.85 23.47 -14.05
CA ALA A 91 11.53 22.61 -13.07
C ALA A 91 12.75 23.30 -12.44
N GLU A 92 13.53 24.03 -13.22
CA GLU A 92 14.68 24.82 -12.74
C GLU A 92 14.24 25.97 -11.83
N SER A 93 13.14 26.66 -12.18
CA SER A 93 12.51 27.67 -11.32
C SER A 93 12.16 27.09 -9.94
N MET A 94 11.46 25.95 -9.91
CA MET A 94 11.10 25.29 -8.65
C MET A 94 12.33 24.84 -7.85
N THR A 95 13.33 24.27 -8.53
CA THR A 95 14.58 23.85 -7.91
C THR A 95 15.29 25.01 -7.23
N THR A 96 15.32 26.18 -7.87
CA THR A 96 15.91 27.40 -7.31
C THR A 96 15.15 27.85 -6.07
N LYS A 97 13.82 27.79 -6.09
CA LYS A 97 12.99 28.11 -4.92
C LYS A 97 13.21 27.15 -3.75
N LEU A 98 13.32 25.84 -4.02
CA LEU A 98 13.63 24.84 -3.00
C LEU A 98 15.06 24.99 -2.45
N ARG A 99 16.03 25.35 -3.30
CA ARG A 99 17.40 25.66 -2.85
C ARG A 99 17.43 26.88 -1.93
N ALA A 100 16.67 27.93 -2.26
CA ALA A 100 16.52 29.10 -1.40
C ALA A 100 15.90 28.71 -0.05
N LEU A 101 14.87 27.87 -0.06
CA LEU A 101 14.25 27.32 1.16
C LEU A 101 15.26 26.55 2.01
N ASN A 102 16.06 25.67 1.40
CA ASN A 102 17.07 24.87 2.10
C ASN A 102 18.26 25.68 2.64
N SER A 103 18.43 26.93 2.19
CA SER A 103 19.47 27.83 2.70
C SER A 103 19.07 28.58 3.97
N LEU A 104 17.79 28.49 4.35
CA LEU A 104 17.27 29.06 5.58
C LEU A 104 17.74 28.25 6.80
N ARG A 105 17.92 28.92 7.94
CA ARG A 105 18.31 28.28 9.20
C ARG A 105 17.11 27.59 9.84
N SER A 106 17.37 26.52 10.60
CA SER A 106 16.36 25.90 11.48
C SER A 106 15.63 26.95 12.32
N GLY A 107 14.32 26.81 12.45
CA GLY A 107 13.42 27.74 13.13
C GLY A 107 12.98 28.95 12.30
N GLN A 108 13.60 29.24 11.14
CA GLN A 108 13.17 30.37 10.31
C GLN A 108 11.83 30.09 9.63
N ALA A 109 10.93 31.07 9.69
CA ALA A 109 9.69 31.04 8.93
C ALA A 109 9.96 31.27 7.44
N PHE A 110 9.19 30.61 6.58
CA PHE A 110 9.26 30.78 5.14
C PHE A 110 7.87 30.99 4.54
N ARG A 111 7.87 31.63 3.37
CA ARG A 111 6.72 31.73 2.48
C ARG A 111 7.18 31.39 1.07
N LEU A 112 6.69 30.28 0.55
CA LEU A 112 7.03 29.77 -0.77
C LEU A 112 5.77 29.80 -1.65
N SER A 113 5.88 30.38 -2.84
CA SER A 113 4.83 30.33 -3.85
C SER A 113 5.30 29.58 -5.09
N PHE A 114 4.46 28.69 -5.61
CA PHE A 114 4.73 27.95 -6.83
C PHE A 114 3.45 27.64 -7.59
N THR A 115 3.59 27.51 -8.90
CA THR A 115 2.51 27.13 -9.81
C THR A 115 2.42 25.61 -9.95
N GLU A 116 1.27 25.11 -10.40
CA GLU A 116 1.07 23.69 -10.75
C GLU A 116 2.08 23.24 -11.82
N THR A 117 2.37 24.12 -12.80
CA THR A 117 3.40 23.92 -13.82
C THR A 117 4.78 23.67 -13.22
N GLU A 118 5.19 24.50 -12.26
CA GLU A 118 6.51 24.39 -11.60
C GLU A 118 6.66 23.08 -10.82
N ILE A 119 5.68 22.76 -9.96
CA ILE A 119 5.74 21.51 -9.17
C ILE A 119 5.63 20.27 -10.06
N SER A 120 4.73 20.26 -11.05
CA SER A 120 4.60 19.12 -11.97
C SER A 120 5.87 18.93 -12.80
N SER A 121 6.49 20.01 -13.28
CA SER A 121 7.74 19.94 -14.04
C SER A 121 8.89 19.46 -13.16
N PHE A 122 9.01 19.99 -11.94
CA PHE A 122 10.01 19.53 -10.97
C PHE A 122 9.85 18.04 -10.66
N THR A 123 8.62 17.58 -10.43
CA THR A 123 8.36 16.17 -10.20
C THR A 123 8.72 15.33 -11.43
N ARG A 124 8.44 15.79 -12.64
CA ARG A 124 8.77 15.05 -13.86
C ARG A 124 10.27 14.91 -14.09
N PHE A 125 11.00 16.01 -14.01
CA PHE A 125 12.39 16.07 -14.47
C PHE A 125 13.42 15.88 -13.36
N VAL A 126 13.05 16.12 -12.08
CA VAL A 126 14.01 16.13 -10.96
C VAL A 126 13.63 15.08 -9.90
N ALA A 127 12.44 15.16 -9.32
CA ALA A 127 12.09 14.29 -8.18
C ALA A 127 11.61 12.89 -8.60
N GLY A 128 10.96 12.73 -9.75
CA GLY A 128 10.38 11.47 -10.21
C GLY A 128 11.37 10.31 -10.20
N PRO A 129 12.55 10.44 -10.85
CA PRO A 129 13.56 9.38 -10.87
C PRO A 129 14.02 8.95 -9.47
N SER A 130 14.21 9.88 -8.52
CA SER A 130 14.63 9.54 -7.15
C SER A 130 13.50 8.92 -6.32
N LEU A 131 12.24 9.12 -6.70
CA LEU A 131 11.08 8.47 -6.12
C LEU A 131 10.81 7.07 -6.69
N GLY A 132 11.53 6.66 -7.76
CA GLY A 132 11.25 5.45 -8.51
C GLY A 132 10.02 5.59 -9.42
N LEU A 133 9.74 6.80 -9.89
CA LEU A 133 8.61 7.09 -10.78
C LEU A 133 9.10 7.60 -12.14
N ASN A 134 8.69 6.94 -13.22
CA ASN A 134 8.85 7.48 -14.57
C ASN A 134 7.68 8.39 -14.93
N ASP A 135 7.94 9.39 -15.78
CA ASP A 135 6.98 10.40 -16.24
C ASP A 135 6.11 10.98 -15.10
N ALA A 136 6.72 11.20 -13.94
CA ALA A 136 6.00 11.60 -12.75
C ALA A 136 5.39 12.99 -12.92
N ARG A 137 4.14 13.18 -12.53
CA ARG A 137 3.41 14.45 -12.64
C ARG A 137 2.62 14.70 -11.37
N VAL A 138 2.49 15.97 -11.00
CA VAL A 138 1.73 16.39 -9.81
C VAL A 138 0.60 17.31 -10.23
N ARG A 139 -0.56 17.13 -9.60
CA ARG A 139 -1.75 17.96 -9.79
C ARG A 139 -2.25 18.45 -8.47
N LEU A 140 -2.45 19.76 -8.37
CA LEU A 140 -3.07 20.36 -7.20
C LEU A 140 -4.57 20.05 -7.25
N LEU A 141 -5.12 19.51 -6.17
CA LEU A 141 -6.56 19.28 -6.04
C LEU A 141 -7.26 20.55 -5.57
N ASP A 142 -8.59 20.58 -5.66
CA ASP A 142 -9.37 21.77 -5.32
C ASP A 142 -9.40 22.02 -3.80
N GLN A 143 -9.17 20.98 -3.01
CA GLN A 143 -8.98 21.11 -1.56
C GLN A 143 -7.56 21.63 -1.27
N PRO A 144 -7.41 22.76 -0.55
CA PRO A 144 -6.11 23.30 -0.20
C PRO A 144 -5.26 22.29 0.57
N GLY A 145 -3.99 22.16 0.18
CA GLY A 145 -3.08 21.19 0.79
C GLY A 145 -3.23 19.76 0.28
N GLN A 146 -4.10 19.49 -0.70
CA GLN A 146 -4.15 18.18 -1.34
C GLN A 146 -3.58 18.19 -2.75
N PHE A 147 -2.73 17.22 -3.05
CA PHE A 147 -2.24 17.01 -4.41
C PHE A 147 -2.29 15.53 -4.78
N ALA A 148 -2.43 15.26 -6.07
CA ALA A 148 -2.28 13.93 -6.64
C ALA A 148 -0.95 13.83 -7.38
N LEU A 149 -0.28 12.70 -7.22
CA LEU A 149 0.95 12.29 -7.89
C LEU A 149 0.60 11.13 -8.82
N ARG A 150 0.99 11.21 -10.09
CA ARG A 150 0.86 10.12 -11.08
C ARG A 150 2.23 9.82 -11.66
N GLY A 151 2.49 8.57 -12.04
CA GLY A 151 3.68 8.17 -12.77
C GLY A 151 3.67 6.67 -13.01
N GLU A 152 4.74 6.11 -13.56
CA GLU A 152 4.95 4.66 -13.63
C GLU A 152 5.89 4.24 -12.52
N TRP A 153 5.47 3.33 -11.66
CA TRP A 153 6.25 2.93 -10.50
C TRP A 153 7.16 1.76 -10.79
N THR A 154 8.48 2.01 -10.79
CA THR A 154 9.50 1.03 -11.17
C THR A 154 9.49 -0.21 -10.29
N GLU A 155 9.30 -0.06 -8.97
CA GLU A 155 9.25 -1.17 -8.01
C GLU A 155 8.04 -2.08 -8.20
N MET A 156 6.98 -1.58 -8.84
CA MET A 156 5.78 -2.34 -9.18
C MET A 156 5.79 -2.81 -10.65
N GLY A 157 6.97 -2.92 -11.27
CA GLY A 157 7.10 -3.39 -12.65
C GLY A 157 6.61 -2.36 -13.68
N HIS A 158 6.85 -1.07 -13.43
CA HIS A 158 6.44 0.05 -14.29
C HIS A 158 4.92 0.21 -14.44
N LEU A 159 4.13 -0.30 -13.48
CA LEU A 159 2.68 -0.08 -13.49
C LEU A 159 2.34 1.40 -13.25
N PRO A 160 1.34 1.97 -13.97
CA PRO A 160 0.85 3.31 -13.69
C PRO A 160 0.31 3.38 -12.26
N VAL A 161 0.76 4.37 -11.49
CA VAL A 161 0.31 4.64 -10.12
C VAL A 161 -0.29 6.03 -10.04
N ILE A 162 -1.33 6.18 -9.24
CA ILE A 162 -1.85 7.46 -8.76
C ILE A 162 -1.90 7.43 -7.24
N ALA A 163 -1.30 8.42 -6.60
CA ALA A 163 -1.32 8.60 -5.14
C ALA A 163 -1.82 9.99 -4.79
N THR A 164 -2.69 10.11 -3.79
CA THR A 164 -3.19 11.38 -3.27
C THR A 164 -2.58 11.64 -1.91
N PHE A 165 -2.01 12.83 -1.74
CA PHE A 165 -1.37 13.27 -0.52
C PHE A 165 -2.07 14.49 0.05
N GLN A 166 -2.10 14.56 1.38
CA GLN A 166 -2.57 15.69 2.17
C GLN A 166 -1.38 16.28 2.94
N LEU A 167 -1.17 17.60 2.82
CA LEU A 167 -0.23 18.32 3.67
C LEU A 167 -0.74 18.33 5.12
N THR A 168 0.15 18.03 6.06
CA THR A 168 -0.15 18.06 7.49
C THR A 168 0.89 18.89 8.26
N SER A 169 0.50 19.35 9.45
CA SER A 169 1.37 20.10 10.36
C SER A 169 2.17 19.22 11.33
N GLY A 170 2.11 17.89 11.14
CA GLY A 170 2.77 16.90 11.99
C GLY A 170 4.24 16.67 11.64
N ASP A 171 4.82 15.60 12.18
CA ASP A 171 6.21 15.23 11.92
C ASP A 171 6.43 14.79 10.47
N GLN A 172 5.43 14.12 9.89
CA GLN A 172 5.37 13.81 8.47
C GLN A 172 4.63 14.95 7.74
N PRO A 173 5.33 15.77 6.93
CA PRO A 173 4.71 16.90 6.26
C PRO A 173 3.61 16.49 5.28
N LEU A 174 3.63 15.24 4.79
CA LEU A 174 2.68 14.69 3.84
C LEU A 174 2.10 13.37 4.35
N ARG A 175 0.77 13.27 4.39
CA ARG A 175 0.06 12.03 4.65
C ARG A 175 -0.45 11.45 3.34
N LEU A 176 -0.13 10.19 3.08
CA LEU A 176 -0.74 9.44 1.99
C LEU A 176 -2.19 9.14 2.36
N GLU A 177 -3.13 9.70 1.61
CA GLU A 177 -4.57 9.42 1.80
C GLU A 177 -4.94 8.15 1.06
N ASN A 178 -4.51 8.04 -0.20
CA ASN A 178 -4.89 6.95 -1.07
C ASN A 178 -3.82 6.69 -2.13
N ALA A 179 -3.65 5.42 -2.51
CA ALA A 179 -2.89 5.06 -3.71
C ALA A 179 -3.59 3.96 -4.50
N ALA A 180 -3.51 4.03 -5.82
CA ALA A 180 -4.02 3.03 -6.73
C ALA A 180 -3.00 2.76 -7.85
N VAL A 181 -2.95 1.51 -8.31
CA VAL A 181 -2.18 1.10 -9.50
C VAL A 181 -3.12 0.60 -10.58
N GLN A 182 -2.81 0.92 -11.83
CA GLN A 182 -3.57 0.44 -12.97
C GLN A 182 -3.05 -0.93 -13.41
N VAL A 183 -3.81 -1.99 -13.13
CA VAL A 183 -3.45 -3.37 -13.49
C VAL A 183 -3.96 -3.76 -14.87
N LEU A 184 -5.00 -3.07 -15.37
CA LEU A 184 -5.56 -3.27 -16.70
C LEU A 184 -5.62 -1.92 -17.44
N PRO A 185 -4.82 -1.72 -18.50
CA PRO A 185 -4.75 -0.44 -19.22
C PRO A 185 -5.92 -0.27 -20.21
N LEU A 186 -7.16 -0.39 -19.72
CA LEU A 186 -8.38 -0.21 -20.52
C LEU A 186 -8.88 1.25 -20.39
N GLY A 187 -8.11 2.20 -20.91
CA GLY A 187 -8.39 3.64 -20.80
C GLY A 187 -8.02 4.25 -19.45
N ASP A 188 -8.24 5.57 -19.27
CA ASP A 188 -7.75 6.30 -18.09
C ASP A 188 -8.56 6.04 -16.80
N SER A 189 -9.80 5.57 -16.91
CA SER A 189 -10.73 5.46 -15.76
C SER A 189 -10.93 4.03 -15.23
N PHE A 190 -10.45 3.00 -15.93
CA PHE A 190 -10.70 1.60 -15.57
C PHE A 190 -9.41 0.86 -15.18
N GLY A 191 -9.58 -0.21 -14.41
CA GLY A 191 -8.48 -1.12 -14.06
C GLY A 191 -7.60 -0.65 -12.90
N TRP A 192 -8.07 0.31 -12.10
CA TRP A 192 -7.36 0.79 -10.91
C TRP A 192 -7.65 -0.09 -9.69
N VAL A 193 -6.60 -0.55 -9.02
CA VAL A 193 -6.65 -1.32 -7.79
C VAL A 193 -6.02 -0.52 -6.67
N LEU A 194 -6.72 -0.38 -5.55
CA LEU A 194 -6.20 0.32 -4.37
C LEU A 194 -5.04 -0.46 -3.74
N VAL A 195 -3.94 0.25 -3.52
CA VAL A 195 -2.71 -0.29 -2.95
C VAL A 195 -2.12 0.61 -1.87
N THR A 196 -2.96 1.44 -1.22
CA THR A 196 -2.53 2.40 -0.19
C THR A 196 -1.53 1.81 0.83
N PRO A 197 -1.76 0.62 1.44
CA PRO A 197 -0.81 0.05 2.39
C PRO A 197 0.56 -0.29 1.76
N PHE A 198 0.57 -0.69 0.49
CA PHE A 198 1.80 -1.03 -0.25
C PHE A 198 2.54 0.21 -0.75
N ALA A 199 1.85 1.35 -0.87
CA ALA A 199 2.43 2.62 -1.32
C ALA A 199 3.15 3.41 -0.20
N GLN A 200 3.25 2.86 1.01
CA GLN A 200 3.95 3.51 2.12
C GLN A 200 5.42 3.85 1.80
N PRO A 201 6.23 2.97 1.17
CA PRO A 201 7.61 3.32 0.82
C PRO A 201 7.70 4.51 -0.14
N LEU A 202 6.75 4.63 -1.07
CA LEU A 202 6.65 5.80 -1.94
C LEU A 202 6.32 7.04 -1.11
N ALA A 203 5.36 6.96 -0.19
CA ALA A 203 5.02 8.06 0.70
C ALA A 203 6.19 8.52 1.57
N ASP A 204 7.00 7.58 2.08
CA ASP A 204 8.19 7.88 2.88
C ASP A 204 9.24 8.61 2.03
N ARG A 205 9.50 8.14 0.79
CA ARG A 205 10.40 8.83 -0.14
C ARG A 205 9.93 10.25 -0.48
N VAL A 206 8.63 10.45 -0.69
CA VAL A 206 8.06 11.79 -0.92
C VAL A 206 8.20 12.66 0.33
N ASN A 207 7.94 12.14 1.53
CA ASN A 207 8.13 12.87 2.78
C ASN A 207 9.59 13.29 3.02
N ASN A 208 10.55 12.43 2.66
CA ASN A 208 11.97 12.73 2.80
C ASN A 208 12.42 13.97 1.99
N LEU A 209 11.73 14.29 0.88
CA LEU A 209 11.98 15.52 0.13
C LEU A 209 11.66 16.79 0.93
N PHE A 210 10.76 16.68 1.92
CA PHE A 210 10.26 17.80 2.72
C PHE A 210 10.59 17.68 4.20
N GLN A 211 11.47 16.75 4.60
CA GLN A 211 11.75 16.46 6.02
C GLN A 211 12.22 17.68 6.82
N ASN A 212 12.87 18.65 6.17
CA ASN A 212 13.38 19.88 6.80
C ASN A 212 12.32 20.98 6.92
N ALA A 213 11.11 20.78 6.41
CA ALA A 213 10.05 21.78 6.41
C ALA A 213 8.87 21.32 7.26
N ARG A 214 8.30 22.25 8.04
CA ARG A 214 6.99 22.09 8.67
C ARG A 214 6.01 23.06 8.03
N PHE A 215 4.94 22.54 7.45
CA PHE A 215 3.91 23.36 6.81
C PHE A 215 2.86 23.79 7.83
N ASN A 216 2.59 25.10 7.87
CA ASN A 216 1.62 25.69 8.80
C ASN A 216 0.32 26.07 8.08
N GLN A 217 0.44 26.63 6.88
CA GLN A 217 -0.72 27.07 6.10
C GLN A 217 -0.47 26.90 4.61
N VAL A 218 -1.49 26.46 3.89
CA VAL A 218 -1.51 26.33 2.43
C VAL A 218 -2.70 27.12 1.90
N GLN A 219 -2.45 28.00 0.93
CA GLN A 219 -3.48 28.77 0.24
C GLN A 219 -3.46 28.41 -1.25
N LEU A 220 -4.63 28.10 -1.80
CA LEU A 220 -4.80 27.87 -3.23
C LEU A 220 -4.83 29.20 -3.97
N GLN A 221 -3.95 29.37 -4.95
CA GLN A 221 -4.00 30.42 -5.95
C GLN A 221 -4.65 29.86 -7.21
N THR A 222 -5.65 30.54 -7.77
CA THR A 222 -6.44 30.03 -8.90
C THR A 222 -5.96 30.54 -10.27
N ASN A 223 -5.21 31.64 -10.32
CA ASN A 223 -4.71 32.20 -11.57
C ASN A 223 -3.32 32.86 -11.38
N PRO A 224 -2.21 32.25 -11.84
CA PRO A 224 -2.13 30.86 -12.30
C PRO A 224 -2.45 29.87 -11.18
N ARG A 225 -2.91 28.66 -11.51
CA ARG A 225 -3.17 27.63 -10.50
C ARG A 225 -1.88 27.26 -9.79
N GLY A 226 -1.86 27.36 -8.47
CA GLY A 226 -0.64 27.22 -7.67
C GLY A 226 -0.94 27.24 -6.18
N TRP A 227 0.09 27.09 -5.36
CA TRP A 227 -0.01 27.21 -3.91
C TRP A 227 0.91 28.29 -3.37
N ILE A 228 0.43 28.94 -2.32
CA ILE A 228 1.26 29.71 -1.40
C ILE A 228 1.32 28.91 -0.11
N VAL A 229 2.51 28.43 0.21
CA VAL A 229 2.78 27.60 1.39
C VAL A 229 3.59 28.44 2.38
N THR A 230 3.17 28.44 3.63
CA THR A 230 3.92 29.04 4.74
C THR A 230 4.24 28.00 5.79
N GLY A 231 5.38 28.15 6.43
CA GLY A 231 5.89 27.16 7.36
C GLY A 231 7.13 27.62 8.09
N THR A 232 7.76 26.68 8.80
CA THR A 232 9.03 26.88 9.49
C THR A 232 10.01 25.77 9.12
N ILE A 233 11.30 26.10 9.01
CA ILE A 233 12.36 25.10 8.85
C ILE A 233 12.56 24.37 10.17
N LYS A 234 12.70 23.05 10.13
CA LYS A 234 13.02 22.22 11.30
C LYS A 234 14.50 22.32 11.65
#